data_AF-A0A928Y988-F1
#
_entry.id   AF-A0A928Y988-F1
#
_cell.length_a   1.000
_cell.length_b   1.000
_cell.length_c   1.000
_cell.angle_alpha   90.00
_cell.angle_beta   90.00
_cell.angle_gamma   90.00
#
_symmetry.space_group_name_H-M   'P 1'
#
loop_
_entity.id
_entity.type
_entity.pdbx_description
1 polymer ?
#
loop_
_entity_poly.entity_id
_entity_poly.type
_entity_poly.pdbx_seq_one_letter_code
_entity_poly.pdbx_strand_id
1 'polypeptide(L)' 'MHGRGFVTPDDVKAVALPVYRHRIILKPETMLEGLNADALITRILNSLEVPR' A
#
# COMPACT_ATOMS: atom_id res chain seq x y z
N MET A 1 -1.91 3.21 -17.61
CA MET A 1 -0.84 2.19 -17.52
C MET A 1 -0.17 2.08 -18.87
N HIS A 2 1.15 1.93 -18.89
CA HIS A 2 2.12 2.32 -19.95
C HIS A 2 2.02 1.63 -21.33
N GLY A 3 0.83 1.24 -21.80
CA GLY A 3 0.65 0.55 -23.09
C GLY A 3 1.20 -0.87 -23.14
N ARG A 4 1.61 -1.43 -22.00
CA ARG A 4 2.07 -2.82 -21.87
C ARG A 4 0.88 -3.78 -21.81
N GLY A 5 1.02 -4.97 -22.42
CA GLY A 5 0.02 -6.05 -22.37
C GLY A 5 0.03 -6.89 -21.09
N PHE A 6 0.79 -6.48 -20.07
CA PHE A 6 0.92 -7.16 -18.79
C PHE A 6 1.09 -6.17 -17.63
N VAL A 7 0.79 -6.64 -16.42
CA VAL A 7 0.89 -5.87 -15.18
C VAL A 7 2.22 -6.19 -14.49
N THR A 8 2.90 -5.16 -13.99
CA THR A 8 4.11 -5.29 -13.18
C THR A 8 3.82 -5.05 -11.70
N PRO A 9 4.70 -5.50 -10.77
CA PRO A 9 4.57 -5.15 -9.35
C PRO A 9 4.48 -3.64 -9.09
N ASP A 10 5.18 -2.82 -9.88
CA ASP A 10 5.12 -1.36 -9.75
C ASP A 10 3.75 -0.78 -10.12
N ASP A 11 3.08 -1.37 -11.12
CA ASP A 11 1.71 -0.99 -11.48
C ASP A 11 0.74 -1.24 -10.31
N VAL A 12 0.95 -2.33 -9.55
CA VAL A 12 0.15 -2.66 -8.36
C VAL A 12 0.47 -1.70 -7.21
N LYS A 13 1.75 -1.43 -6.95
CA LYS A 13 2.18 -0.50 -5.89
C LYS A 13 1.64 0.91 -6.13
N ALA A 14 1.58 1.35 -7.39
CA ALA A 14 1.08 2.68 -7.76
C ALA A 14 -0.40 2.91 -7.39
N VAL A 15 -1.22 1.85 -7.37
CA VAL A 15 -2.65 1.94 -7.03
C VAL A 15 -2.99 1.51 -5.61
N ALA A 16 -2.02 1.00 -4.85
CA ALA A 16 -2.27 0.39 -3.55
C ALA A 16 -2.87 1.37 -2.52
N LEU A 17 -2.35 2.59 -2.43
CA LEU A 17 -2.86 3.60 -1.49
C LEU A 17 -4.35 3.93 -1.73
N PRO A 18 -4.78 4.41 -2.91
CA PRO A 18 -6.19 4.73 -3.13
C PRO A 18 -7.12 3.50 -3.04
N VAL A 19 -6.62 2.29 -3.29
CA VAL A 19 -7.41 1.05 -3.15
C VAL A 19 -7.64 0.67 -1.69
N TYR A 20 -6.61 0.77 -0.84
CA TYR A 20 -6.66 0.23 0.52
C TYR A 20 -6.89 1.25 1.64
N ARG A 21 -6.60 2.55 1.44
CA ARG A 21 -6.63 3.55 2.53
C ARG A 21 -7.96 3.68 3.28
N HIS A 22 -9.07 3.43 2.61
CA HIS A 22 -10.42 3.47 3.20
C HIS A 22 -10.97 2.08 3.54
N ARG A 23 -10.17 1.02 3.32
CA ARG A 23 -10.53 -0.39 3.54
C ARG A 23 -9.81 -1.01 4.73
N ILE A 24 -8.92 -0.26 5.39
CA ILE A 24 -8.18 -0.70 6.55
C ILE A 24 -8.75 -0.02 7.78
N ILE A 25 -9.04 -0.83 8.80
CA ILE A 25 -9.48 -0.36 10.12
C ILE A 25 -8.25 -0.31 11.02
N LEU A 26 -7.88 0.90 11.45
CA LEU A 26 -6.81 1.09 12.42
C LEU A 26 -7.32 0.85 13.83
N LYS A 27 -6.49 0.24 14.67
CA LYS A 27 -6.76 0.17 16.09
C LYS A 27 -6.55 1.54 16.73
N PRO A 28 -7.31 1.90 17.78
CA PRO A 28 -7.13 3.15 18.51
C PRO A 28 -5.68 3.39 18.95
N GLU A 29 -5.03 2.36 19.49
CA GLU A 29 -3.62 2.43 19.93
C GLU A 29 -2.69 2.93 18.81
N THR A 30 -2.88 2.42 17.58
CA THR A 30 -2.07 2.79 16.41
C THR A 30 -2.29 4.25 16.00
N MET A 31 -3.52 4.77 16.11
CA MET A 31 -3.80 6.18 15.81
C MET A 31 -3.17 7.11 16.85
N LEU A 32 -3.12 6.71 18.12
CA LEU A 32 -2.48 7.47 19.19
C LEU A 32 -0.96 7.60 18.99
N GLU A 33 -0.33 6.61 18.35
CA GLU A 33 1.08 6.65 17.92
C GLU A 33 1.32 7.55 16.68
N GLY A 34 0.28 8.21 16.15
CA GLY A 34 0.37 9.10 14.99
C GLY A 34 0.45 8.36 13.65
N LEU A 35 0.23 7.04 13.63
CA LEU A 35 0.20 6.25 12.40
C LEU A 35 -1.15 6.40 11.71
N ASN A 36 -1.11 6.62 10.39
CA ASN A 36 -2.28 6.65 9.53
C ASN A 36 -2.26 5.49 8.52
N ALA A 37 -3.40 5.28 7.85
CA ALA A 37 -3.57 4.15 6.93
C ALA A 37 -2.55 4.16 5.79
N ASP A 38 -2.27 5.34 5.21
CA ASP A 38 -1.29 5.49 4.13
C ASP A 38 0.11 5.08 4.59
N ALA A 39 0.56 5.56 5.76
CA ALA A 39 1.86 5.21 6.34
C ALA A 39 1.98 3.70 6.59
N LEU A 40 0.91 3.07 7.10
CA LEU A 40 0.89 1.62 7.33
C LEU A 40 0.96 0.83 6.01
N ILE A 41 0.16 1.21 5.01
CA ILE A 41 0.17 0.56 3.69
C ILE A 41 1.55 0.67 3.05
N THR A 42 2.16 1.86 3.05
CA THR A 42 3.51 2.07 2.51
C THR A 42 4.54 1.20 3.22
N ARG A 43 4.48 1.11 4.56
CA ARG A 43 5.38 0.27 5.35
C ARG A 43 5.26 -1.21 4.98
N ILE A 44 4.04 -1.71 4.81
CA ILE A 44 3.78 -3.09 4.37
C ILE A 44 4.37 -3.33 2.98
N LEU A 45 4.05 -2.47 2.01
CA LEU A 45 4.54 -2.61 0.63
C LEU A 45 6.07 -2.58 0.53
N ASN A 46 6.74 -1.82 1.39
CA ASN A 46 8.20 -1.75 1.45
C ASN A 46 8.85 -2.96 2.12
N SER A 47 8.12 -3.67 2.99
CA SER A 47 8.60 -4.91 3.63
C SER A 47 8.52 -6.13 2.74
N LEU A 48 7.79 -6.07 1.63
CA LEU A 48 7.63 -7.17 0.71
C LEU A 48 8.71 -7.12 -0.37
N GLU A 49 9.46 -8.22 -0.48
CA GLU A 49 10.37 -8.41 -1.61
C GLU A 49 9.58 -8.50 -2.92
N VAL A 50 10.08 -7.82 -3.95
CA VAL A 50 9.50 -7.93 -5.30
C VAL A 50 10.11 -9.18 -5.94
N PRO A 51 9.29 -10.16 -6.39
CA PRO A 51 9.78 -11.33 -7.09
C PRO A 51 10.58 -10.95 -8.34
N ARG A 52 11.67 -11.68 -8.61
CA ARG A 52 12.47 -11.52 -9.84
C ARG A 52 11.77 -12.13 -11.04
#